data_AF-A0A7J2VBG6-F1
#
_entry.id   AF-A0A7J2VBG6-F1
#
_cell.length_a   1.000
_cell.length_b   1.000
_cell.length_c   1.000
_cell.angle_alpha   90.00
_cell.angle_beta   90.00
_cell.angle_gamma   90.00
#
_symmetry.space_group_name_H-M   'P 1'
#
loop_
_entity.id
_entity.type
_entity.pdbx_description
1 polymer ?
#
loop_
_entity_poly.entity_id
_entity_poly.type
_entity_poly.pdbx_seq_one_letter_code
_entity_poly.pdbx_strand_id
1 'polypeptide(L)'
;MERVIEGIDKALEYGIRVKLNYLALRSNIDEFQKILEFAETKGLNLNVIELIPLGVPVEVYRKEHASINQIINYLEKKAVGKYYRELQNRPVYVLDSGIRVEVVVGYGNFFFCAKCTRIRLTP
;
A
#
# COMPACT_ATOMS: atom_id res chain seq x y z
N MET A 1 8.56 13.99 11.69
CA MET A 1 8.90 12.97 10.66
C MET A 1 10.29 12.38 10.86
N GLU A 2 11.29 13.18 11.24
CA GLU A 2 12.69 12.73 11.43
C GLU A 2 12.85 11.45 12.25
N ARG A 3 12.21 11.35 13.42
CA ARG A 3 12.26 10.14 14.27
C ARG A 3 11.81 8.85 13.57
N VAL A 4 10.86 8.93 12.63
CA VAL A 4 10.36 7.77 11.88
C VAL A 4 11.38 7.36 10.83
N ILE A 5 11.95 8.33 10.11
CA ILE A 5 12.97 8.09 9.08
C ILE A 5 14.23 7.49 9.74
N GLU A 6 14.69 8.05 10.86
CA GLU A 6 15.81 7.51 11.64
C GLU A 6 15.53 6.08 12.11
N GLY A 7 14.31 5.78 12.53
CA GLY A 7 13.90 4.43 12.91
C GLY A 7 13.93 3.44 11.74
N ILE A 8 13.52 3.88 10.54
CA ILE A 8 13.63 3.08 9.31
C ILE A 8 15.10 2.82 8.99
N ASP A 9 15.94 3.84 9.03
CA ASP A 9 17.36 3.73 8.70
C ASP A 9 18.07 2.77 9.65
N LYS A 10 17.87 2.92 10.97
CA LYS A 10 18.39 1.98 11.96
C LYS A 10 17.89 0.55 11.73
N ALA A 11 16.60 0.36 11.44
CA ALA A 11 16.07 -0.98 11.17
C ALA A 11 16.77 -1.63 9.95
N LEU A 12 17.01 -0.85 8.90
CA LEU A 12 17.73 -1.31 7.71
C LEU A 12 19.20 -1.63 7.98
N GLU A 13 19.89 -0.82 8.81
CA GLU A 13 21.27 -1.09 9.25
C GLU A 13 21.41 -2.46 9.93
N TYR A 14 20.42 -2.86 10.72
CA TYR A 14 20.37 -4.19 11.36
C TYR A 14 19.79 -5.30 10.45
N GLY A 15 19.57 -5.04 9.16
CA GLY A 15 19.05 -6.03 8.21
C GLY A 15 17.57 -6.37 8.39
N ILE A 16 16.81 -5.58 9.16
CA ILE A 16 15.37 -5.78 9.33
C ILE A 16 14.66 -5.35 8.06
N ARG A 17 13.86 -6.26 7.49
CA ARG A 17 13.06 -5.95 6.31
C ARG A 17 11.92 -4.99 6.66
N VAL A 18 12.03 -3.75 6.23
CA VAL A 18 11.00 -2.73 6.39
C VAL A 18 10.04 -2.71 5.19
N LYS A 19 8.76 -2.44 5.46
CA LYS A 19 7.73 -2.23 4.44
C LYS A 19 6.90 -1.00 4.80
N LEU A 20 6.65 -0.13 3.83
CA LEU A 20 5.81 1.04 3.99
C LEU A 20 4.34 0.68 3.75
N ASN A 21 3.44 1.28 4.52
CA ASN A 21 2.00 1.21 4.29
C ASN A 21 1.48 2.63 4.10
N TYR A 22 0.85 2.85 2.97
CA TYR A 22 0.29 4.13 2.57
C TYR A 22 -1.22 3.98 2.39
N LEU A 23 -1.98 4.68 3.23
CA LEU A 23 -3.43 4.80 3.08
C LEU A 23 -3.71 5.96 2.13
N ALA A 24 -4.28 5.63 0.96
CA ALA A 24 -4.64 6.61 -0.05
C ALA A 24 -5.91 7.35 0.37
N LEU A 25 -5.77 8.66 0.59
CA LEU A 25 -6.83 9.60 0.92
C LEU A 25 -6.85 10.70 -0.13
N ARG A 26 -8.02 11.28 -0.39
CA ARG A 26 -8.18 12.42 -1.31
C ARG A 26 -7.19 13.55 -1.00
N SER A 27 -6.95 13.82 0.29
CA SER A 27 -6.05 14.87 0.74
C SER A 27 -4.55 14.59 0.51
N ASN A 28 -4.14 13.33 0.36
CA ASN A 28 -2.73 12.97 0.26
C ASN A 28 -2.37 12.20 -1.02
N ILE A 29 -3.34 11.93 -1.90
CA ILE A 29 -3.15 11.01 -3.05
C ILE A 29 -2.09 11.51 -4.04
N ASP A 30 -1.92 12.83 -4.12
CA ASP A 30 -0.91 13.48 -4.97
C ASP A 30 0.51 13.31 -4.43
N GLU A 31 0.67 12.90 -3.17
CA GLU A 31 1.97 12.59 -2.56
C GLU A 31 2.46 11.17 -2.88
N PHE A 32 1.62 10.33 -3.50
CA PHE A 32 1.96 8.93 -3.79
C PHE A 32 3.29 8.80 -4.54
N GLN A 33 3.58 9.66 -5.52
CA GLN A 33 4.83 9.59 -6.28
C GLN A 33 6.05 9.88 -5.40
N LYS A 34 5.97 10.87 -4.51
CA LYS A 34 7.06 11.18 -3.56
C LYS A 34 7.32 10.03 -2.60
N ILE A 35 6.27 9.37 -2.13
CA ILE A 35 6.37 8.19 -1.26
C ILE A 35 6.98 7.02 -2.02
N LEU A 36 6.62 6.84 -3.29
CA LEU A 36 7.19 5.82 -4.14
C LEU A 36 8.69 6.05 -4.35
N GLU A 37 9.09 7.28 -4.71
CA GLU A 37 10.50 7.66 -4.88
C GLU A 37 11.31 7.43 -3.61
N PHE A 38 10.77 7.79 -2.45
CA PHE A 38 11.41 7.50 -1.16
C PHE A 38 11.57 5.99 -0.93
N ALA A 39 10.54 5.20 -1.25
CA ALA A 39 10.61 3.74 -1.14
C ALA A 39 11.67 3.16 -2.09
N GLU A 40 11.73 3.64 -3.33
CA GLU A 40 12.75 3.22 -4.31
C GLU A 40 14.16 3.56 -3.82
N THR A 41 14.38 4.78 -3.32
CA THR A 41 15.68 5.24 -2.81
C THR A 41 16.20 4.38 -1.66
N LYS A 42 15.30 3.85 -0.82
CA LYS A 42 15.64 3.02 0.35
C LYS A 42 15.46 1.51 0.10
N GLY A 43 15.07 1.09 -1.10
CA GLY A 43 14.81 -0.32 -1.43
C GLY A 43 13.62 -0.94 -0.67
N LEU A 44 12.65 -0.13 -0.26
CA LEU A 44 11.52 -0.54 0.57
C LEU A 44 10.34 -0.99 -0.28
N ASN A 45 9.70 -2.09 0.12
CA ASN A 45 8.43 -2.47 -0.49
C ASN A 45 7.31 -1.56 0.03
N LEU A 46 6.27 -1.32 -0.78
CA LEU A 46 5.18 -0.41 -0.47
C LEU A 46 3.83 -1.12 -0.55
N ASN A 47 2.96 -0.88 0.41
CA ASN A 47 1.54 -1.19 0.35
C ASN A 47 0.76 0.09 0.07
N VAL A 48 -0.07 0.09 -0.96
CA VAL A 48 -1.09 1.12 -1.20
C VAL A 48 -2.43 0.56 -0.76
N ILE A 49 -3.09 1.22 0.18
CA ILE A 49 -4.32 0.74 0.81
C ILE A 49 -5.44 1.72 0.50
N GLU A 50 -6.56 1.20 0.01
CA GLU A 50 -7.76 2.00 -0.20
C GLU A 50 -8.49 2.27 1.12
N LEU A 51 -8.95 3.50 1.33
CA LEU A 51 -9.86 3.83 2.42
C LEU A 51 -11.22 3.12 2.23
N ILE A 52 -11.64 2.37 3.24
CA ILE A 52 -12.93 1.65 3.26
C ILE A 52 -13.94 2.33 4.20
N PRO A 53 -15.25 2.17 3.99
CA PRO A 53 -16.30 2.81 4.81
C PRO A 53 -16.59 2.06 6.12
N LEU A 54 -15.68 1.19 6.59
CA LEU A 54 -15.86 0.41 7.82
C LEU A 54 -14.98 0.97 8.93
N GLY A 55 -15.59 1.25 10.10
CA GLY A 55 -14.87 1.77 11.27
C GLY A 55 -14.45 3.23 11.15
N VAL A 56 -15.01 3.98 10.20
CA VAL A 56 -14.74 5.40 9.93
C VAL A 56 -16.08 6.16 9.87
N PRO A 57 -16.19 7.37 10.43
CA PRO A 57 -17.39 8.20 10.28
C PRO A 57 -17.75 8.44 8.82
N VAL A 58 -19.05 8.47 8.50
CA VAL A 58 -19.55 8.60 7.13
C VAL A 58 -19.05 9.89 6.47
N GLU A 59 -18.98 10.97 7.22
CA GLU A 59 -18.52 12.29 6.77
C GLU A 59 -17.04 12.25 6.38
N VAL A 60 -16.22 11.56 7.19
CA VAL A 60 -14.78 11.37 6.93
C VAL A 60 -14.59 10.52 5.69
N TYR A 61 -15.32 9.41 5.55
CA TYR A 61 -15.25 8.58 4.36
C TYR A 61 -15.65 9.37 3.10
N ARG A 62 -16.77 10.11 3.12
CA ARG A 62 -17.19 10.93 1.98
C ARG A 62 -16.15 11.98 1.58
N LYS A 63 -15.49 12.60 2.57
CA LYS A 63 -14.48 13.63 2.33
C LYS A 63 -13.18 13.02 1.79
N GLU A 64 -12.66 11.98 2.43
CA GLU A 64 -11.31 11.48 2.22
C GLU A 64 -11.25 10.28 1.27
N HIS A 65 -12.35 9.60 0.97
CA HIS A 65 -12.32 8.51 0.01
C HIS A 65 -12.01 9.05 -1.40
N ALA A 66 -11.01 8.42 -2.00
CA ALA A 66 -10.63 8.62 -3.39
C ALA A 66 -10.38 7.24 -4.01
N SER A 67 -10.81 7.09 -5.27
CA SER A 67 -10.50 5.88 -6.02
C SER A 67 -8.99 5.81 -6.26
N ILE A 68 -8.40 4.65 -5.96
CA ILE A 68 -6.98 4.40 -6.22
C ILE A 68 -6.68 4.04 -7.68
N ASN A 69 -7.66 4.12 -8.59
CA ASN A 69 -7.49 3.79 -10.00
C ASN A 69 -6.37 4.58 -10.67
N GLN A 70 -6.14 5.84 -10.27
CA GLN A 70 -5.02 6.62 -10.79
C GLN A 70 -3.66 6.02 -10.40
N ILE A 71 -3.53 5.50 -9.18
CA ILE A 71 -2.32 4.81 -8.72
C ILE A 71 -2.16 3.49 -9.46
N ILE A 72 -3.24 2.71 -9.61
CA ILE A 72 -3.23 1.44 -10.35
C ILE A 72 -2.78 1.70 -11.79
N ASN A 73 -3.41 2.63 -12.50
CA ASN A 73 -3.08 2.96 -13.90
C ASN A 73 -1.62 3.43 -14.05
N TYR A 74 -1.10 4.17 -13.07
CA TYR A 74 0.31 4.54 -13.03
C TYR A 74 1.21 3.31 -12.88
N LEU A 75 0.90 2.42 -11.94
CA LEU A 75 1.67 1.19 -11.69
C LEU A 75 1.63 0.22 -12.88
N GLU A 76 0.49 0.06 -13.55
CA GLU A 76 0.37 -0.76 -14.77
C GLU A 76 1.31 -0.28 -15.89
N LYS A 77 1.58 1.03 -15.97
CA LYS A 77 2.49 1.61 -16.96
C LYS A 77 3.96 1.53 -16.55
N LYS A 78 4.25 1.67 -15.24
CA LYS A 78 5.63 1.70 -14.72
C LYS A 78 6.20 0.32 -14.41
N ALA A 79 5.36 -0.66 -14.06
CA ALA A 79 5.82 -1.96 -13.61
C ALA A 79 6.43 -2.80 -14.73
N VAL A 80 7.55 -3.46 -14.42
CA VAL A 80 8.20 -4.44 -15.30
C VAL A 80 7.58 -5.84 -15.16
N GLY A 81 6.75 -6.04 -14.13
CA GLY A 81 6.05 -7.30 -13.91
C GLY A 81 4.89 -7.15 -12.94
N LYS A 82 3.94 -8.08 -13.01
CA LYS A 82 2.76 -8.11 -12.16
C LYS A 82 2.39 -9.55 -11.81
N TYR A 83 2.03 -9.79 -10.55
CA TYR A 83 1.48 -11.06 -10.09
C TYR A 83 0.49 -10.84 -8.95
N TYR A 84 -0.20 -11.89 -8.53
CA TYR A 84 -1.19 -11.83 -7.45
C TYR A 84 -0.73 -12.67 -6.26
N ARG A 85 -0.95 -12.17 -5.04
CA ARG A 85 -0.73 -12.95 -3.82
C ARG A 85 -1.84 -13.98 -3.63
N GLU A 86 -1.49 -15.13 -3.07
CA GLU A 86 -2.49 -16.09 -2.60
C GLU A 86 -3.37 -15.47 -1.51
N LEU A 87 -2.78 -14.83 -0.51
CA LEU A 87 -3.57 -14.14 0.50
C LEU A 87 -4.28 -12.93 -0.13
N GLN A 88 -5.62 -12.95 -0.10
CA GLN A 88 -6.52 -11.86 -0.50
C GLN A 88 -6.39 -11.40 -1.96
N ASN A 89 -5.85 -12.24 -2.83
CA ASN A 89 -5.72 -11.96 -4.26
C ASN A 89 -5.18 -10.55 -4.57
N ARG A 90 -4.20 -10.09 -3.78
CA ARG A 90 -3.71 -8.72 -3.88
C ARG A 90 -2.72 -8.61 -5.04
N PRO A 91 -2.92 -7.70 -6.00
CA PRO A 91 -1.95 -7.48 -7.07
C PRO A 91 -0.67 -6.87 -6.51
N VAL A 92 0.45 -7.37 -7.03
CA VAL A 92 1.80 -6.89 -6.73
C VAL A 92 2.45 -6.48 -8.03
N TYR A 93 2.86 -5.22 -8.09
CA TYR A 93 3.59 -4.61 -9.18
C TYR A 93 5.08 -4.64 -8.82
N VAL A 94 5.89 -5.16 -9.73
CA VAL A 94 7.36 -5.17 -9.62
C VAL A 94 7.89 -4.03 -10.45
N LEU A 95 8.62 -3.11 -9.82
CA LEU A 95 9.24 -1.98 -10.52
C LEU A 95 10.65 -2.33 -10.99
N ASP A 96 11.18 -1.55 -11.93
CA ASP A 96 12.54 -1.67 -12.46
C ASP A 96 13.61 -1.54 -11.37
N SER A 97 13.37 -0.70 -10.38
CA SER A 97 14.17 -0.55 -9.15
C SER A 97 14.21 -1.80 -8.27
N GLY A 98 13.39 -2.82 -8.57
CA GLY A 98 13.31 -4.08 -7.83
C GLY A 98 12.38 -4.06 -6.62
N ILE A 99 11.84 -2.89 -6.25
CA ILE A 99 10.83 -2.80 -5.19
C ILE A 99 9.49 -3.39 -5.65
N ARG A 100 8.69 -3.83 -4.69
CA ARG A 100 7.35 -4.36 -4.94
C ARG A 100 6.30 -3.43 -4.33
N VAL A 101 5.36 -2.99 -5.16
CA VAL A 101 4.20 -2.21 -4.75
C VAL A 101 2.98 -3.11 -4.75
N GLU A 102 2.38 -3.33 -3.60
CA GLU A 102 1.20 -4.16 -3.42
C GLU A 102 -0.03 -3.28 -3.18
N VAL A 103 -1.11 -3.54 -3.91
CA VAL A 103 -2.33 -2.74 -3.83
C VAL A 103 -3.42 -3.52 -3.09
N VAL A 104 -4.03 -2.87 -2.10
CA VAL A 104 -4.99 -3.46 -1.17
C VAL A 104 -6.36 -2.79 -1.37
N VAL A 105 -7.22 -3.45 -2.15
CA VAL A 105 -8.63 -3.08 -2.39
C VAL A 105 -9.52 -4.10 -1.69
N GLY A 106 -9.97 -3.77 -0.48
CA GLY A 106 -10.67 -4.72 0.39
C GLY A 106 -12.19 -4.62 0.35
N TYR A 107 -12.75 -3.43 0.11
CA TYR A 107 -14.20 -3.21 0.23
C TYR A 107 -14.92 -3.56 -1.07
N GLY A 108 -16.00 -4.33 -0.98
CA GLY A 108 -16.77 -4.76 -2.15
C GLY A 108 -16.02 -5.68 -3.12
N ASN A 109 -14.83 -6.19 -2.75
CA ASN A 109 -14.00 -7.02 -3.60
C ASN A 109 -14.17 -8.51 -3.27
N PHE A 110 -14.99 -9.22 -4.04
CA PHE A 110 -15.21 -10.66 -3.86
C PHE A 110 -13.93 -11.47 -3.86
N PHE A 111 -12.99 -11.20 -4.78
CA PHE A 111 -11.73 -11.94 -4.89
C PHE A 111 -10.83 -11.77 -3.65
N PHE A 112 -10.93 -10.61 -2.99
CA PHE A 112 -10.19 -10.35 -1.75
C PHE A 112 -10.73 -11.21 -0.60
N CYS A 113 -12.05 -11.22 -0.42
CA CYS A 113 -12.71 -11.99 0.64
C CYS A 113 -12.57 -13.50 0.41
N ALA A 114 -12.76 -13.97 -0.82
CA ALA A 114 -12.70 -15.39 -1.18
C ALA A 114 -11.33 -16.03 -0.88
N LYS A 115 -10.25 -15.24 -0.92
CA LYS A 115 -8.89 -15.68 -0.58
C LYS A 115 -8.41 -15.21 0.80
N CYS A 116 -9.31 -14.82 1.71
CA CYS A 116 -8.93 -14.40 3.06
C CYS A 116 -8.81 -15.60 4.00
N THR A 117 -7.62 -15.83 4.55
CA THR A 117 -7.36 -16.90 5.53
C THR A 117 -6.95 -16.37 6.91
N ARG A 118 -7.21 -15.08 7.19
CA ARG A 118 -6.84 -14.44 8.46
C ARG A 118 -7.89 -14.64 9.54
N ILE A 119 -7.45 -15.09 10.72
CA ILE A 119 -8.20 -15.07 11.98
C ILE A 119 -7.59 -13.99 12.88
N ARG A 120 -8.42 -13.27 13.63
CA ARG A 120 -7.99 -12.26 14.60
C ARG A 120 -8.34 -12.73 16.02
N LEU A 121 -7.34 -12.74 16.89
CA LEU A 121 -7.52 -12.83 18.34
C LEU A 121 -7.32 -11.43 18.91
N THR A 122 -8.24 -10.99 19.77
CA THR A 122 -8.12 -9.72 20.49
C THR A 122 -7.57 -9.98 21.90
N PRO A 123 -6.70 -9.10 22.44
CA PRO A 123 -6.25 -9.16 23.83
C PRO A 123 -7.42 -9.13 24.82
#